data_AF-A0A396AGS5-F1
#
_entry.id   AF-A0A396AGS5-F1
#
_cell.length_a   1.000
_cell.length_b   1.000
_cell.length_c   1.000
_cell.angle_alpha   90.00
_cell.angle_beta   90.00
_cell.angle_gamma   90.00
#
_symmetry.space_group_name_H-M   'P 1'
#
loop_
_entity.id
_entity.type
_entity.pdbx_description
1 polymer ?
#
loop_
_entity_poly.entity_id
_entity_poly.type
_entity_poly.pdbx_seq_one_letter_code
_entity_poly.pdbx_strand_id
1 'polypeptide(L)'
;MDQISDGSDVMVYSNIINGKGYYNYIVYDLMKESPSSYVYRVSSLAIVDDVVTETKLAVEYETYDGPDYAATVSYKDYTGAELTEEEYYAYAAAYYDAQNAAEQRAHFQWKDVSDIVNASDEEAIRMLTEVYNAYSFN
;
A
#
# COMPACT_ATOMS: atom_id res chain seq x y z
N MET A 1 -17.86 -13.87 10.37
CA MET A 1 -17.18 -13.04 9.37
C MET A 1 -16.90 -11.74 10.08
N ASP A 2 -15.64 -11.36 10.21
CA ASP A 2 -15.30 -10.01 10.67
C ASP A 2 -15.93 -9.02 9.69
N GLN A 3 -16.53 -7.95 10.21
CA GLN A 3 -16.98 -6.86 9.35
C GLN A 3 -15.75 -6.28 8.67
N ILE A 4 -15.68 -6.43 7.35
CA ILE A 4 -14.76 -5.65 6.54
C ILE A 4 -15.16 -4.19 6.75
N SER A 5 -14.22 -3.38 7.24
CA SER A 5 -14.44 -1.95 7.42
C SER A 5 -14.81 -1.33 6.07
N ASP A 6 -15.87 -0.53 6.05
CA ASP A 6 -16.29 0.22 4.85
C ASP A 6 -15.27 1.29 4.42
N GLY A 7 -14.14 1.43 5.12
CA GLY A 7 -13.05 2.32 4.73
C GLY A 7 -11.68 1.92 5.29
N SER A 8 -10.64 2.56 4.77
CA SER A 8 -9.25 2.37 5.19
C SER A 8 -8.47 3.67 5.17
N ASP A 9 -7.64 3.87 6.19
CA ASP A 9 -6.66 4.95 6.25
C ASP A 9 -5.31 4.44 5.75
N VAL A 10 -4.74 5.15 4.79
CA VAL A 10 -3.48 4.81 4.13
C VAL A 10 -2.47 5.92 4.39
N MET A 11 -1.23 5.54 4.68
CA MET A 11 -0.14 6.50 4.81
C MET A 11 0.23 7.07 3.44
N VAL A 12 0.32 8.40 3.34
CA VAL A 12 0.66 9.10 2.10
C VAL A 12 1.76 10.12 2.35
N TYR A 13 2.76 10.11 1.48
CA TYR A 13 3.79 11.15 1.46
C TYR A 13 3.58 12.08 0.27
N SER A 14 3.46 13.38 0.50
CA SER A 14 3.31 14.36 -0.56
C SER A 14 4.62 15.08 -0.87
N ASN A 15 4.95 15.13 -2.15
CA ASN A 15 6.14 15.79 -2.69
C ASN A 15 5.73 16.88 -3.68
N ILE A 16 6.56 17.92 -3.82
CA ILE A 16 6.46 18.87 -4.93
C ILE A 16 7.61 18.57 -5.89
N ILE A 17 7.31 17.99 -7.05
CA ILE A 17 8.30 17.70 -8.10
C ILE A 17 7.96 18.59 -9.29
N ASN A 18 8.91 19.43 -9.74
CA ASN A 18 8.73 20.35 -10.87
C ASN A 18 7.47 21.23 -10.77
N GLY A 19 7.10 21.65 -9.55
CA GLY A 19 5.92 22.50 -9.30
C GLY A 19 4.57 21.78 -9.34
N LYS A 20 4.54 20.47 -9.54
CA LYS A 20 3.35 19.62 -9.40
C LYS A 20 3.40 18.88 -8.06
N GLY A 21 2.28 18.83 -7.35
CA GLY A 21 2.13 18.00 -6.16
C GLY A 21 1.94 16.53 -6.56
N TYR A 22 2.64 15.63 -5.88
CA TYR A 22 2.55 14.18 -6.05
C TYR A 22 2.20 13.52 -4.72
N TYR A 23 1.26 12.58 -4.74
CA TYR A 23 0.90 11.77 -3.58
C TYR A 23 1.47 10.36 -3.75
N ASN A 24 2.19 9.91 -2.73
CA ASN A 24 2.87 8.62 -2.69
C ASN A 24 2.20 7.75 -1.63
N TYR A 25 1.34 6.84 -2.06
CA TYR A 25 0.56 5.95 -1.20
C TYR A 25 1.40 4.75 -0.82
N ILE A 26 1.61 4.53 0.49
CA ILE A 26 2.37 3.37 0.97
C ILE A 26 1.44 2.18 1.09
N VAL A 27 1.80 1.10 0.40
CA VAL A 27 1.02 -0.13 0.31
C VAL A 27 1.85 -1.30 0.83
N TYR A 28 1.19 -2.17 1.60
CA TYR A 28 1.76 -3.37 2.18
C TYR A 28 1.05 -4.58 1.58
N ASP A 29 1.78 -5.39 0.80
CA ASP A 29 1.24 -6.55 0.11
C ASP A 29 1.78 -7.83 0.71
N LEU A 30 0.89 -8.70 1.21
CA LEU A 30 1.22 -10.08 1.55
C LEU A 30 1.01 -10.98 0.31
N MET A 31 2.08 -11.63 -0.13
CA MET A 31 2.08 -12.54 -1.27
C MET A 31 2.63 -13.90 -0.86
N LYS A 32 1.95 -14.97 -1.28
CA LYS A 32 2.51 -16.33 -1.23
C LYS A 32 3.40 -16.54 -2.44
N GLU A 33 4.71 -16.59 -2.23
CA GLU A 33 5.68 -16.75 -3.32
C GLU A 33 5.89 -18.22 -3.69
N SER A 34 5.86 -19.11 -2.69
CA SER A 34 5.99 -20.56 -2.87
C SER A 34 5.20 -21.33 -1.81
N PRO A 35 5.14 -22.68 -1.87
CA PRO A 35 4.50 -23.48 -0.83
C PRO A 35 5.03 -23.21 0.59
N SER A 36 6.31 -22.88 0.73
CA SER A 36 7.01 -22.64 2.00
C SER A 36 7.50 -21.21 2.20
N SER A 37 7.11 -20.25 1.34
CA SER A 37 7.54 -18.85 1.48
C SER A 37 6.42 -17.84 1.27
N TYR A 38 6.44 -16.81 2.12
CA TYR A 38 5.64 -15.61 2.03
C TYR A 38 6.54 -14.39 1.91
N VAL A 39 6.01 -13.38 1.24
CA VAL A 39 6.67 -12.10 1.02
C VAL A 39 5.71 -11.01 1.47
N TYR A 40 6.17 -10.16 2.38
CA TYR A 40 5.47 -8.93 2.75
C TYR A 40 6.23 -7.77 2.13
N ARG A 41 5.65 -7.14 1.11
CA ARG A 41 6.30 -6.10 0.32
C ARG A 41 5.76 -4.72 0.70
N VAL A 42 6.67 -3.77 0.88
CA VAL A 42 6.35 -2.35 1.00
C VAL A 42 6.62 -1.67 -0.33
N SER A 43 5.58 -1.11 -0.92
CA SER A 43 5.63 -0.35 -2.17
C SER A 43 5.07 1.06 -1.96
N SER A 44 5.55 2.00 -2.76
CA SER A 44 4.96 3.31 -2.91
C SER A 44 4.30 3.43 -4.27
N LEU A 45 3.00 3.72 -4.28
CA LEU A 45 2.25 3.97 -5.50
C LEU A 45 2.05 5.47 -5.70
N ALA A 46 2.25 5.95 -6.92
CA ALA A 46 1.93 7.32 -7.31
C ALA A 46 1.10 7.29 -8.60
N ILE A 47 0.20 8.25 -8.77
CA ILE A 47 -0.57 8.43 -10.01
C ILE A 47 0.04 9.61 -10.75
N VAL A 48 0.55 9.35 -11.96
CA VAL A 48 1.16 10.35 -12.83
C VAL A 48 0.53 10.22 -14.21
N ASP A 49 -0.14 11.29 -14.67
CA ASP A 49 -0.82 11.34 -15.97
C ASP A 49 -1.76 10.13 -16.19
N ASP A 50 -2.64 9.87 -15.22
CA ASP A 50 -3.60 8.75 -15.18
C ASP A 50 -2.98 7.35 -15.18
N VAL A 51 -1.67 7.23 -14.97
CA VAL A 51 -0.96 5.95 -14.84
C VAL A 51 -0.50 5.75 -13.40
N VAL A 52 -0.74 4.56 -12.87
CA VAL A 52 -0.19 4.13 -11.58
C VAL A 52 1.26 3.70 -11.80
N THR A 53 2.19 4.35 -11.11
CA THR A 53 3.60 3.99 -11.05
C THR A 53 3.94 3.42 -9.68
N GLU A 54 4.72 2.34 -9.64
CA GLU A 54 5.18 1.69 -8.42
C GLU A 54 6.67 1.96 -8.19
N THR A 55 7.03 2.35 -6.97
CA THR A 55 8.40 2.33 -6.43
C THR A 55 8.48 1.28 -5.34
N LYS A 56 9.32 0.27 -5.52
CA LYS A 56 9.59 -0.76 -4.49
C LYS A 56 10.45 -0.13 -3.39
N LEU A 57 10.13 -0.40 -2.12
CA LEU A 57 10.84 0.18 -0.99
C LEU A 57 11.58 -0.89 -0.18
N ALA A 58 10.84 -1.83 0.40
CA ALA A 58 11.40 -2.86 1.25
C ALA A 58 10.57 -4.15 1.16
N VAL A 59 11.13 -5.23 1.67
CA VAL A 59 10.52 -6.56 1.64
C VAL A 59 10.93 -7.37 2.86
N GLU A 60 9.97 -8.04 3.47
CA GLU A 60 10.16 -9.10 4.44
C GLU A 60 9.94 -10.45 3.74
N TYR A 61 10.85 -11.38 3.97
CA TYR A 61 10.73 -12.78 3.55
C TYR A 61 10.51 -13.64 4.78
N GLU A 62 9.46 -14.45 4.73
CA GLU A 62 9.18 -15.47 5.73
C GLU A 62 9.24 -16.85 5.07
N THR A 63 10.19 -17.70 5.49
CA THR A 63 10.39 -19.03 4.92
C THR A 63 10.24 -20.15 5.95
N TYR A 64 9.76 -21.30 5.50
CA TYR A 64 9.41 -22.47 6.31
C TYR A 64 10.14 -23.72 5.79
N ASP A 65 11.48 -23.65 5.69
CA ASP A 65 12.30 -24.69 5.05
C ASP A 65 13.03 -25.59 6.07
N GLY A 66 12.90 -25.31 7.38
CA GLY A 66 13.51 -26.07 8.46
C GLY A 66 12.81 -27.41 8.74
N PRO A 67 13.50 -28.38 9.37
CA PRO A 67 12.93 -29.68 9.70
C PRO A 67 11.77 -29.61 10.71
N ASP A 68 11.73 -28.55 11.52
CA ASP A 68 10.67 -28.23 12.46
C ASP A 68 9.60 -27.28 11.86
N TYR A 69 9.78 -26.86 10.59
CA TYR A 69 8.97 -25.84 9.92
C TYR A 69 8.83 -24.55 10.74
N ALA A 70 9.86 -24.17 11.49
CA ALA A 70 9.90 -22.87 12.13
C ALA A 70 10.10 -21.76 11.08
N ALA A 71 9.39 -20.64 11.27
CA ALA A 71 9.53 -19.47 10.41
C ALA A 71 10.93 -18.86 10.55
N THR A 72 11.58 -18.61 9.41
CA THR A 72 12.79 -17.77 9.32
C THR A 72 12.40 -16.48 8.63
N VAL A 73 12.63 -15.35 9.31
CA VAL A 73 12.28 -14.02 8.81
C VAL A 73 13.55 -13.24 8.48
N SER A 74 13.56 -12.57 7.33
CA SER A 74 14.63 -11.65 6.91
C SER A 74 14.05 -10.43 6.21
N TYR A 75 14.72 -9.30 6.31
CA TYR A 75 14.24 -8.02 5.80
C TYR A 75 15.26 -7.41 4.86
N LYS A 76 14.81 -6.86 3.74
CA LYS A 76 15.68 -6.25 2.74
C LYS A 76 15.09 -4.96 2.19
N ASP A 77 15.96 -4.04 1.82
CA ASP A 77 15.55 -2.92 0.97
C ASP A 77 15.42 -3.33 -0.50
N TYR A 78 14.92 -2.43 -1.33
CA TYR A 78 14.73 -2.67 -2.77
C TYR A 78 16.05 -2.90 -3.54
N THR A 79 17.20 -2.57 -2.95
CA THR A 79 18.53 -2.84 -3.53
C THR A 79 19.06 -4.22 -3.13
N GLY A 80 18.42 -4.87 -2.16
CA GLY A 80 18.79 -6.18 -1.61
C GLY A 80 19.70 -6.09 -0.39
N ALA A 81 19.92 -4.90 0.18
CA ALA A 81 20.65 -4.73 1.43
C ALA A 81 19.80 -5.24 2.60
N GLU A 82 20.43 -5.96 3.54
CA GLU A 82 19.76 -6.45 4.74
C GLU A 82 19.32 -5.28 5.63
N LEU A 83 18.12 -5.39 6.18
CA LEU A 83 17.55 -4.49 7.17
C LEU A 83 17.32 -5.24 8.47
N THR A 84 17.33 -4.52 9.58
CA THR A 84 16.68 -4.97 10.80
C THR A 84 15.16 -4.86 10.67
N GLU A 85 14.42 -5.56 11.54
CA GLU A 85 12.95 -5.46 11.60
C GLU A 85 12.49 -4.00 11.82
N GLU A 86 13.16 -3.28 12.72
CA GLU A 86 12.86 -1.87 13.00
C GLU A 86 13.09 -0.99 11.76
N GLU A 87 14.20 -1.18 11.05
CA GLU A 87 14.48 -0.46 9.81
C GLU A 87 13.46 -0.77 8.71
N TYR A 88 12.99 -2.01 8.60
CA TYR A 88 11.94 -2.38 7.65
C TYR A 88 10.64 -1.61 7.88
N TYR A 89 10.14 -1.58 9.13
CA TYR A 89 8.91 -0.86 9.46
C TYR A 89 9.06 0.66 9.34
N ALA A 90 10.26 1.19 9.58
CA ALA A 90 10.55 2.62 9.42
C ALA A 90 10.94 3.03 7.99
N TYR A 91 11.18 2.07 7.08
CA TYR A 91 11.86 2.33 5.81
C TYR A 91 11.14 3.36 4.95
N ALA A 92 9.82 3.23 4.78
CA ALA A 92 9.04 4.16 3.96
C ALA A 92 9.10 5.60 4.49
N ALA A 93 9.01 5.77 5.81
CA ALA A 93 9.12 7.07 6.46
C ALA A 93 10.52 7.66 6.25
N ALA A 94 11.58 6.89 6.48
CA ALA A 94 12.96 7.34 6.27
C ALA A 94 13.25 7.71 4.80
N TYR A 95 12.73 6.92 3.85
CA TYR A 95 12.87 7.16 2.41
C TYR A 95 12.26 8.50 2.00
N TYR A 96 11.09 8.85 2.54
CA TYR A 96 10.38 10.08 2.19
C TYR A 96 10.80 11.29 3.03
N ASP A 97 11.22 11.11 4.27
CA ASP A 97 11.84 12.16 5.08
C ASP A 97 13.13 12.70 4.43
N ALA A 98 13.97 11.80 3.89
CA ALA A 98 15.17 12.17 3.15
C ALA A 98 14.88 13.03 1.89
N GLN A 99 13.64 13.01 1.39
CA GLN A 99 13.17 13.79 0.24
C GLN A 99 12.44 15.07 0.67
N ASN A 100 12.31 15.34 1.97
CA ASN A 100 11.50 16.42 2.54
C ASN A 100 10.01 16.32 2.14
N ALA A 101 9.49 15.10 2.03
CA ALA A 101 8.07 14.87 1.79
C ALA A 101 7.24 15.19 3.04
N ALA A 102 6.02 15.69 2.84
CA ALA A 102 5.08 15.86 3.95
C ALA A 102 4.27 14.58 4.17
N GLU A 103 4.27 14.07 5.40
CA GLU A 103 3.42 12.95 5.80
C GLU A 103 1.95 13.39 5.93
N GLN A 104 1.03 12.56 5.43
CA GLN A 104 -0.42 12.75 5.46
C GLN A 104 -1.12 11.40 5.63
N ARG A 105 -2.38 11.41 6.07
CA ARG A 105 -3.24 10.22 6.04
C ARG A 105 -4.36 10.39 5.04
N ALA A 106 -4.45 9.49 4.07
CA ALA A 106 -5.57 9.46 3.14
C ALA A 106 -6.64 8.46 3.60
N HIS A 107 -7.88 8.89 3.64
CA HIS A 107 -9.03 8.04 3.91
C HIS A 107 -9.67 7.58 2.60
N PHE A 108 -9.92 6.28 2.48
CA PHE A 108 -10.63 5.66 1.36
C PHE A 108 -11.89 4.97 1.86
N GLN A 109 -12.97 5.10 1.10
CA GLN A 109 -14.17 4.29 1.29
C GLN A 109 -14.16 3.11 0.32
N TRP A 110 -14.57 1.93 0.80
CA TRP A 110 -14.71 0.73 -0.01
C TRP A 110 -16.17 0.53 -0.42
N LYS A 111 -16.37 -0.01 -1.62
CA LYS A 111 -17.66 -0.53 -2.07
C LYS A 111 -17.43 -1.91 -2.66
N ASP A 112 -18.29 -2.85 -2.29
CA ASP A 112 -18.25 -4.17 -2.89
C ASP A 112 -18.67 -4.07 -4.36
N VAL A 113 -17.87 -4.64 -5.25
CA VAL A 113 -18.16 -4.64 -6.69
C VAL A 113 -19.49 -5.35 -6.97
N SER A 114 -19.86 -6.36 -6.16
CA SER A 114 -21.12 -7.09 -6.30
C SER A 114 -22.37 -6.22 -6.08
N ASP A 115 -22.26 -5.13 -5.31
CA ASP A 115 -23.32 -4.14 -5.17
C ASP A 115 -23.57 -3.35 -6.47
N ILE A 116 -22.56 -3.28 -7.34
CA ILE A 116 -22.60 -2.53 -8.60
C ILE A 116 -23.02 -3.41 -9.78
N VAL A 117 -22.65 -4.70 -9.79
CA VAL A 117 -22.83 -5.62 -10.93
C VAL A 117 -24.26 -5.69 -11.48
N ASN A 118 -25.27 -5.50 -10.63
CA ASN A 118 -26.68 -5.54 -11.03
C ASN A 118 -27.39 -4.17 -10.95
N ALA A 119 -26.65 -3.10 -10.67
CA ALA A 119 -27.18 -1.75 -10.64
C ALA A 119 -27.43 -1.24 -12.07
N SER A 120 -28.42 -0.36 -12.23
CA SER A 120 -28.52 0.44 -13.45
C SER A 120 -27.33 1.39 -13.60
N ASP A 121 -27.05 1.88 -14.80
CA ASP A 121 -25.95 2.84 -15.03
C ASP A 121 -26.07 4.08 -14.12
N GLU A 122 -27.29 4.60 -13.93
CA GLU A 122 -27.53 5.75 -13.05
C GLU A 122 -27.21 5.45 -11.58
N GLU A 123 -27.59 4.26 -11.11
CA GLU A 123 -27.29 3.81 -9.75
C GLU A 123 -25.80 3.53 -9.56
N ALA A 124 -25.14 2.90 -10.53
CA ALA A 124 -23.70 2.65 -10.51
C ALA A 124 -22.92 3.97 -10.47
N ILE A 125 -23.27 4.95 -11.30
CA ILE A 125 -22.65 6.28 -11.29
C ILE A 125 -22.82 6.94 -9.91
N ARG A 126 -24.02 6.90 -9.34
CA ARG A 126 -24.28 7.46 -8.01
C ARG A 126 -23.41 6.78 -6.95
N MET A 127 -23.38 5.45 -6.91
CA MET A 127 -22.60 4.68 -5.94
C MET A 127 -21.09 4.98 -6.04
N LEU A 128 -20.54 5.02 -7.26
CA LEU A 128 -19.13 5.34 -7.49
C LEU A 128 -18.80 6.79 -7.12
N THR A 129 -19.72 7.72 -7.39
CA THR A 129 -19.56 9.13 -7.02
C THR A 129 -19.56 9.33 -5.51
N GLU A 130 -20.40 8.59 -4.77
CA GLU A 130 -20.41 8.61 -3.30
C GLU A 130 -19.06 8.17 -2.73
N VAL A 131 -18.52 7.05 -3.22
CA VAL A 131 -17.21 6.51 -2.81
C VAL A 131 -16.09 7.48 -3.15
N TYR A 132 -16.10 8.04 -4.35
CA TYR A 132 -15.10 9.02 -4.79
C TYR A 132 -15.10 10.27 -3.91
N ASN A 133 -16.28 10.78 -3.54
CA ASN A 133 -16.40 11.98 -2.72
C ASN A 133 -16.05 11.75 -1.24
N ALA A 134 -16.01 10.51 -0.78
CA ALA A 134 -15.55 10.18 0.57
C ALA A 134 -14.02 10.20 0.71
N TYR A 135 -13.27 10.22 -0.41
CA TYR A 135 -11.83 10.36 -0.40
C TYR A 135 -11.41 11.68 0.25
N SER A 136 -10.53 11.62 1.24
CA SER A 136 -10.06 12.80 1.97
C SER A 136 -8.65 12.64 2.51
N PHE A 137 -8.00 13.77 2.81
CA PHE A 137 -6.75 13.82 3.55
C PHE A 137 -7.01 14.36 4.96
N ASN A 138 -6.44 13.69 5.96
CA ASN A 138 -6.41 14.07 7.37
C ASN A 138 -5.00 14.44 7.80
#